data_AF-A0A411HM05-F1
#
_entry.id   AF-A0A411HM05-F1
#
_cell.length_a   1.000
_cell.length_b   1.000
_cell.length_c   1.000
_cell.angle_alpha   90.00
_cell.angle_beta   90.00
_cell.angle_gamma   90.00
#
_symmetry.space_group_name_H-M   'P 1'
#
loop_
_entity.id
_entity.type
_entity.pdbx_description
1 polymer ?
#
loop_
_entity_poly.entity_id
_entity_poly.type
_entity_poly.pdbx_seq_one_letter_code
_entity_poly.pdbx_strand_id
1 'polypeptide(L)'
;MINLLIPFMALAAIGFLMSLTVHILALAGTLPPGGEAVFGLHIGIFVVWLPAVLVSIRLNRGQRTRSSWKQMLAGCPNWMRYAVMGLFAYAFLNFFIAFSGQEHSRGHGSGISTAELRGFSGHWMLFYGMAFCILFSALRKPWLLSIAKCPAGHEVAHSDTFCPTCGKAIPPRNA
;
A
#
# COMPACT_ATOMS: atom_id res chain seq x y z
N MET A 1 16.83 -6.61 -9.20
CA MET A 1 15.72 -6.31 -8.26
C MET A 1 14.50 -5.68 -8.95
N ILE A 2 14.67 -4.65 -9.78
CA ILE A 2 13.54 -3.93 -10.42
C ILE A 2 12.62 -4.86 -11.24
N ASN A 3 13.19 -5.77 -12.05
CA ASN A 3 12.40 -6.70 -12.86
C ASN A 3 11.51 -7.64 -12.02
N LEU A 4 11.87 -7.88 -10.75
CA LEU A 4 11.05 -8.67 -9.83
C LEU A 4 9.88 -7.87 -9.25
N LEU A 5 9.93 -6.53 -9.25
CA LEU A 5 8.85 -5.69 -8.71
C LEU A 5 7.66 -5.57 -9.67
N ILE A 6 7.93 -5.62 -10.98
CA ILE A 6 6.92 -5.47 -12.04
C ILE A 6 5.77 -6.49 -11.90
N PRO A 7 6.00 -7.81 -11.74
CA PRO A 7 4.89 -8.76 -11.60
C PRO A 7 4.05 -8.49 -10.36
N PHE A 8 4.66 -8.16 -9.21
CA PHE A 8 3.90 -7.84 -8.00
C PHE A 8 3.11 -6.53 -8.13
N MET A 9 3.65 -5.54 -8.85
CA MET A 9 2.95 -4.30 -9.15
C MET A 9 1.75 -4.54 -10.07
N ALA A 10 1.90 -5.38 -11.09
CA ALA A 10 0.81 -5.77 -11.97
C ALA A 10 -0.28 -6.55 -11.21
N LEU A 11 0.12 -7.51 -10.36
CA LEU A 11 -0.81 -8.23 -9.48
C LEU A 11 -1.52 -7.29 -8.52
N ALA A 12 -0.83 -6.28 -7.97
CA ALA A 12 -1.45 -5.29 -7.09
C ALA A 12 -2.48 -4.44 -7.84
N ALA A 13 -2.20 -4.05 -9.09
CA ALA A 13 -3.15 -3.31 -9.93
C ALA A 13 -4.38 -4.15 -10.27
N ILE A 14 -4.18 -5.43 -10.65
CA ILE A 14 -5.28 -6.36 -10.96
C ILE A 14 -6.13 -6.59 -9.71
N GLY A 15 -5.51 -6.88 -8.57
CA GLY A 15 -6.20 -7.05 -7.29
C GLY A 15 -6.97 -5.80 -6.86
N PHE A 16 -6.41 -4.61 -7.10
CA PHE A 16 -7.11 -3.34 -6.87
C PHE A 16 -8.38 -3.23 -7.74
N LEU A 17 -8.26 -3.46 -9.05
CA LEU A 17 -9.41 -3.39 -9.97
C LEU A 17 -10.49 -4.40 -9.61
N MET A 18 -10.11 -5.65 -9.31
CA MET A 18 -11.05 -6.68 -8.86
C MET A 18 -11.73 -6.29 -7.55
N SER A 19 -10.97 -5.78 -6.57
CA SER A 19 -11.54 -5.31 -5.30
C SER A 19 -12.48 -4.12 -5.47
N LEU A 20 -12.18 -3.21 -6.39
CA LEU A 20 -13.04 -2.07 -6.74
C LEU A 20 -14.34 -2.55 -7.38
N THR A 21 -14.29 -3.51 -8.30
CA THR A 21 -15.48 -4.11 -8.90
C THR A 21 -16.37 -4.75 -7.84
N VAL A 22 -15.79 -5.57 -6.95
CA VAL A 22 -16.54 -6.17 -5.83
C VAL A 22 -17.15 -5.10 -4.92
N HIS A 23 -16.42 -4.02 -4.66
CA HIS A 23 -16.88 -2.93 -3.83
C HIS A 23 -18.06 -2.17 -4.45
N ILE A 24 -18.01 -1.88 -5.75
CA ILE A 24 -19.11 -1.24 -6.49
C ILE A 24 -20.36 -2.14 -6.47
N LEU A 25 -20.20 -3.45 -6.68
CA LEU A 25 -21.31 -4.40 -6.63
C LEU A 25 -21.94 -4.44 -5.23
N ALA A 26 -21.12 -4.48 -4.18
CA ALA A 26 -21.57 -4.44 -2.80
C ALA A 26 -22.33 -3.14 -2.47
N LEU A 27 -21.86 -1.99 -2.98
CA LEU A 27 -22.56 -0.70 -2.85
C LEU A 27 -23.89 -0.68 -3.61
N ALA A 28 -23.98 -1.37 -4.76
CA ALA A 28 -25.22 -1.55 -5.51
C ALA A 28 -26.18 -2.58 -4.88
N GLY A 29 -25.79 -3.21 -3.76
CA GLY A 29 -26.58 -4.25 -3.10
C GLY A 29 -26.61 -5.58 -3.86
N THR A 30 -25.71 -5.77 -4.82
CA THR A 30 -25.61 -6.98 -5.65
C THR A 30 -24.47 -7.87 -5.18
N LEU A 31 -24.70 -9.18 -5.24
CA LEU A 31 -23.66 -10.16 -4.92
C LEU A 31 -22.75 -10.37 -6.15
N PRO A 32 -21.44 -10.50 -5.96
CA PRO A 32 -20.52 -10.75 -7.06
C PRO A 32 -20.77 -12.15 -7.65
N PRO A 33 -20.55 -12.34 -8.96
CA PRO A 33 -20.83 -13.61 -9.64
C PRO A 33 -20.00 -14.79 -9.08
N GLY A 34 -18.89 -14.52 -8.39
CA GLY A 34 -18.04 -15.53 -7.77
C GLY A 34 -18.45 -15.96 -6.35
N GLY A 35 -19.53 -15.42 -5.78
CA GLY A 35 -19.96 -15.76 -4.41
C GLY A 35 -18.84 -15.60 -3.39
N GLU A 36 -18.55 -16.65 -2.62
CA GLU A 36 -17.48 -16.64 -1.60
C GLU A 36 -16.06 -16.66 -2.16
N ALA A 37 -15.87 -17.02 -3.43
CA ALA A 37 -14.55 -17.06 -4.05
C ALA A 37 -13.85 -15.68 -4.06
N VAL A 38 -14.62 -14.60 -3.91
CA VAL A 38 -14.08 -13.24 -3.76
C VAL A 38 -13.18 -13.08 -2.54
N PHE A 39 -13.32 -13.91 -1.50
CA PHE A 39 -12.39 -13.94 -0.37
C PHE A 39 -10.98 -14.42 -0.75
N GLY A 40 -10.81 -15.02 -1.93
CA GLY A 40 -9.48 -15.22 -2.53
C GLY A 40 -8.71 -13.91 -2.71
N LEU A 41 -9.40 -12.77 -2.90
CA LEU A 41 -8.76 -11.45 -2.90
C LEU A 41 -8.12 -11.12 -1.56
N HIS A 42 -8.65 -11.62 -0.44
CA HIS A 42 -8.06 -11.47 0.88
C HIS A 42 -6.72 -12.21 0.96
N ILE A 43 -6.65 -13.44 0.43
CA ILE A 43 -5.41 -14.23 0.38
C ILE A 43 -4.39 -13.55 -0.55
N GLY A 44 -4.84 -13.05 -1.70
CA GLY A 44 -3.98 -12.36 -2.67
C GLY A 44 -3.30 -11.11 -2.12
N ILE A 45 -3.86 -10.48 -1.08
CA ILE A 45 -3.21 -9.35 -0.40
C ILE A 45 -1.86 -9.79 0.14
N PHE A 46 -1.77 -10.93 0.82
CA PHE A 46 -0.51 -11.38 1.40
C PHE A 46 0.58 -11.61 0.35
N VAL A 47 0.20 -12.03 -0.85
CA VAL A 47 1.13 -12.23 -1.98
C VAL A 47 1.76 -10.92 -2.43
N VAL A 48 1.00 -9.83 -2.51
CA VAL A 48 1.51 -8.52 -2.96
C VAL A 48 2.03 -7.65 -1.81
N TRP A 49 1.47 -7.82 -0.61
CA TRP A 49 1.77 -7.01 0.56
C TRP A 49 3.13 -7.35 1.14
N LEU A 50 3.52 -8.63 1.17
CA LEU A 50 4.82 -9.05 1.70
C LEU A 50 5.99 -8.42 0.91
N PRO A 51 6.03 -8.47 -0.43
CA PRO A 51 7.02 -7.71 -1.21
C PRO A 51 6.95 -6.20 -0.97
N ALA A 52 5.76 -5.61 -0.87
CA ALA A 52 5.60 -4.18 -0.62
C ALA A 52 6.16 -3.77 0.75
N VAL A 53 5.95 -4.57 1.80
CA VAL A 53 6.52 -4.35 3.14
C VAL A 53 8.04 -4.47 3.11
N LEU A 54 8.61 -5.48 2.44
CA LEU A 54 10.06 -5.62 2.31
C LEU A 54 10.69 -4.44 1.59
N VAL A 55 10.03 -3.93 0.54
CA VAL A 55 10.43 -2.71 -0.15
C VAL A 55 10.31 -1.49 0.76
N SER A 56 9.23 -1.36 1.51
CA SER A 56 9.01 -0.27 2.48
C SER A 56 10.11 -0.23 3.55
N ILE A 57 10.49 -1.38 4.12
CA ILE A 57 11.57 -1.48 5.12
C ILE A 57 12.88 -0.99 4.49
N ARG A 58 13.18 -1.37 3.25
CA ARG A 58 14.37 -0.90 2.54
C ARG A 58 14.33 0.60 2.23
N LEU A 59 13.19 1.14 1.80
CA LEU A 59 13.03 2.56 1.53
C LEU A 59 13.21 3.43 2.79
N ASN A 60 12.87 2.89 3.97
CA ASN A 60 13.00 3.59 5.25
C ASN A 60 14.35 3.31 5.96
N ARG A 61 15.23 2.49 5.38
CA ARG A 61 16.50 2.13 6.00
C ARG A 61 17.43 3.35 6.09
N GLY A 62 17.96 3.60 7.29
CA GLY A 62 18.84 4.75 7.57
C GLY A 62 18.12 6.05 7.92
N GLN A 63 16.78 6.09 7.92
CA GLN A 63 16.04 7.26 8.36
C GLN A 63 15.91 7.33 9.88
N ARG A 64 16.16 8.51 10.46
CA ARG A 64 15.90 8.81 11.88
C ARG A 64 14.53 9.47 12.12
N THR A 65 13.82 9.93 11.09
CA THR A 65 12.62 10.79 11.25
C THR A 65 11.29 10.04 11.05
N ARG A 66 10.23 10.53 11.72
CA ARG A 66 8.86 9.98 11.75
C ARG A 66 8.11 9.96 10.39
N SER A 67 8.62 10.56 9.32
CA SER A 67 7.86 10.74 8.08
C SER A 67 8.09 9.64 7.03
N SER A 68 8.03 8.38 7.47
CA SER A 68 8.23 7.19 6.62
C SER A 68 7.34 7.17 5.36
N TRP A 69 6.09 7.63 5.51
CA TRP A 69 5.11 7.69 4.42
C TRP A 69 5.53 8.58 3.25
N LYS A 70 6.18 9.71 3.51
CA LYS A 70 6.63 10.62 2.44
C LYS A 70 7.68 9.96 1.56
N GLN A 71 8.58 9.18 2.16
CA GLN A 71 9.62 8.47 1.43
C GLN A 71 9.07 7.25 0.67
N MET A 72 8.18 6.49 1.31
CA MET A 72 7.48 5.37 0.66
C MET A 72 6.78 5.80 -0.64
N LEU A 73 6.23 7.01 -0.66
CA LEU A 73 5.49 7.56 -1.80
C LEU A 73 6.29 8.61 -2.61
N ALA A 74 7.61 8.74 -2.38
CA ALA A 74 8.44 9.79 -2.98
C ALA A 74 8.54 9.72 -4.51
N GLY A 75 8.35 8.52 -5.10
CA GLY A 75 8.28 8.30 -6.55
C GLY A 75 6.89 8.44 -7.16
N CYS A 76 5.84 8.50 -6.33
CA CYS A 76 4.46 8.69 -6.79
C CYS A 76 4.17 10.17 -7.13
N PRO A 77 3.39 10.45 -8.20
CA PRO A 77 2.82 11.76 -8.45
C PRO A 77 1.80 12.14 -7.36
N ASN A 78 1.52 13.44 -7.23
CA ASN A 78 0.66 13.96 -6.16
C ASN A 78 -0.75 13.35 -6.17
N TRP A 79 -1.34 13.12 -7.35
CA TRP A 79 -2.68 12.52 -7.45
C TRP A 79 -2.74 11.11 -6.85
N MET A 80 -1.70 10.28 -7.02
CA MET A 80 -1.64 8.93 -6.43
C MET A 80 -1.55 8.99 -4.91
N ARG A 81 -0.79 9.97 -4.38
CA ARG A 81 -0.67 10.17 -2.92
C ARG A 81 -2.02 10.55 -2.32
N TYR A 82 -2.72 11.50 -2.93
CA TYR A 82 -4.05 11.89 -2.48
C TYR A 82 -5.07 10.76 -2.63
N ALA A 83 -5.01 9.99 -3.72
CA ALA A 83 -5.88 8.83 -3.92
C ALA A 83 -5.70 7.79 -2.81
N VAL A 84 -4.47 7.43 -2.46
CA VAL A 84 -4.22 6.43 -1.40
C VAL A 84 -4.61 6.95 -0.01
N MET A 85 -4.40 8.24 0.26
CA MET A 85 -4.85 8.89 1.50
C MET A 85 -6.39 8.92 1.59
N GLY A 86 -7.06 9.22 0.48
CA GLY A 86 -8.51 9.18 0.37
C GLY A 86 -9.05 7.76 0.57
N LEU A 87 -8.44 6.76 -0.07
CA LEU A 87 -8.77 5.35 0.12
C LEU A 87 -8.56 4.90 1.56
N PHE A 88 -7.51 5.36 2.22
CA PHE A 88 -7.27 5.04 3.64
C PHE A 88 -8.40 5.58 4.52
N ALA A 89 -8.73 6.87 4.38
CA ALA A 89 -9.83 7.48 5.13
C ALA A 89 -11.17 6.79 4.85
N TYR A 90 -11.43 6.48 3.58
CA TYR A 90 -12.63 5.79 3.13
C TYR A 90 -12.72 4.38 3.71
N ALA A 91 -11.69 3.56 3.55
CA ALA A 91 -11.65 2.19 4.05
C ALA A 91 -11.79 2.14 5.57
N PHE A 92 -11.15 3.07 6.28
CA PHE A 92 -11.26 3.20 7.74
C PHE A 92 -12.70 3.52 8.14
N LEU A 93 -13.32 4.57 7.59
CA LEU A 93 -14.70 4.93 7.90
C LEU A 93 -15.67 3.78 7.56
N ASN A 94 -15.51 3.19 6.38
CA ASN A 94 -16.33 2.09 5.91
C ASN A 94 -16.17 0.82 6.77
N PHE A 95 -14.98 0.57 7.33
CA PHE A 95 -14.77 -0.49 8.33
C PHE A 95 -15.67 -0.28 9.55
N PHE A 96 -15.59 0.91 10.16
CA PHE A 96 -16.36 1.18 11.37
C PHE A 96 -17.84 1.12 11.11
N ILE A 97 -18.34 1.66 9.99
CA ILE A 97 -19.77 1.61 9.65
C ILE A 97 -20.23 0.16 9.40
N ALA A 98 -19.45 -0.63 8.67
CA ALA A 98 -19.82 -2.01 8.33
C ALA A 98 -19.84 -2.93 9.56
N PHE A 99 -18.92 -2.72 10.51
CA PHE A 99 -18.78 -3.56 11.71
C PHE A 99 -19.57 -3.05 12.92
N SER A 100 -19.82 -1.73 13.05
CA SER A 100 -20.67 -1.20 14.13
C SER A 100 -22.16 -1.48 13.92
N GLY A 101 -22.59 -1.67 12.67
CA GLY A 101 -23.97 -2.01 12.31
C GLY A 101 -24.33 -3.50 12.46
N GLN A 102 -23.39 -4.37 12.89
CA GLN A 102 -23.61 -5.83 12.98
C GLN A 102 -24.49 -6.28 14.17
N GLU A 103 -25.00 -5.38 15.01
CA GLU A 103 -25.84 -5.75 16.17
C GLU A 103 -27.31 -6.08 15.85
N HIS A 104 -27.81 -5.97 14.60
CA HIS A 104 -29.25 -6.14 14.35
C HIS A 104 -29.70 -7.13 13.27
N SER A 105 -28.78 -7.84 12.60
CA SER A 105 -29.16 -8.77 11.53
C SER A 105 -28.61 -10.18 11.72
N ARG A 106 -28.68 -10.71 12.95
CA ARG A 106 -28.55 -12.16 13.22
C ARG A 106 -29.81 -12.95 12.86
N GLY A 107 -30.53 -12.51 11.82
CA GLY A 107 -31.73 -13.15 11.30
C GLY A 107 -31.48 -13.79 9.94
N HIS A 108 -31.24 -15.10 9.94
CA HIS A 108 -31.42 -16.05 8.84
C HIS A 108 -30.86 -15.74 7.44
N GLY A 109 -29.67 -16.30 7.17
CA GLY A 109 -29.18 -16.64 5.84
C GLY A 109 -27.71 -17.04 5.92
N SER A 110 -27.36 -18.28 5.56
CA SER A 110 -25.98 -18.80 5.57
C SER A 110 -25.10 -18.24 4.44
N GLY A 111 -25.27 -16.97 4.08
CA GLY A 111 -24.63 -16.33 2.93
C GLY A 111 -24.03 -14.97 3.28
N ILE A 112 -23.01 -14.58 2.53
CA ILE A 112 -22.26 -13.33 2.69
C ILE A 112 -23.21 -12.13 2.60
N SER A 113 -23.17 -11.25 3.60
CA SER A 113 -23.90 -9.99 3.56
C SER A 113 -23.20 -8.96 2.67
N THR A 114 -23.98 -8.13 1.97
CA THR A 114 -23.44 -7.00 1.20
C THR A 114 -22.72 -5.98 2.09
N ALA A 115 -23.12 -5.84 3.35
CA ALA A 115 -22.45 -4.98 4.33
C ALA A 115 -21.06 -5.51 4.71
N GLU A 116 -20.95 -6.82 4.94
CA GLU A 116 -19.66 -7.48 5.20
C GLU A 116 -18.74 -7.37 4.00
N LEU A 117 -19.28 -7.65 2.80
CA LEU A 117 -18.54 -7.56 1.55
C LEU A 117 -18.06 -6.13 1.29
N ARG A 118 -18.88 -5.12 1.58
CA ARG A 118 -18.49 -3.70 1.50
C ARG A 118 -17.34 -3.40 2.46
N GLY A 119 -17.39 -3.90 3.69
CA GLY A 119 -16.32 -3.77 4.68
C GLY A 119 -15.00 -4.37 4.20
N PHE A 120 -15.00 -5.63 3.79
CA PHE A 120 -13.81 -6.34 3.35
C PHE A 120 -13.22 -5.78 2.04
N SER A 121 -14.05 -5.53 1.04
CA SER A 121 -13.60 -5.01 -0.25
C SER A 121 -12.94 -3.63 -0.14
N GLY A 122 -13.40 -2.77 0.77
CA GLY A 122 -12.73 -1.50 1.08
C GLY A 122 -11.31 -1.68 1.61
N HIS A 123 -11.07 -2.69 2.46
CA HIS A 123 -9.73 -3.03 2.94
C HIS A 123 -8.87 -3.56 1.81
N TRP A 124 -9.42 -4.44 0.97
CA TRP A 124 -8.71 -4.98 -0.17
C TRP A 124 -8.22 -3.87 -1.09
N MET A 125 -9.10 -2.92 -1.44
CA MET A 125 -8.74 -1.74 -2.24
C MET A 125 -7.59 -0.95 -1.60
N LEU A 126 -7.63 -0.73 -0.28
CA LEU A 126 -6.57 -0.03 0.43
C LEU A 126 -5.23 -0.77 0.34
N PHE A 127 -5.20 -2.07 0.67
CA PHE A 127 -3.96 -2.85 0.68
C PHE A 127 -3.36 -3.01 -0.72
N TYR A 128 -4.19 -3.33 -1.72
CA TYR A 128 -3.74 -3.43 -3.11
C TYR A 128 -3.27 -2.07 -3.66
N GLY A 129 -4.02 -1.00 -3.40
CA GLY A 129 -3.67 0.35 -3.84
C GLY A 129 -2.39 0.88 -3.18
N MET A 130 -2.21 0.63 -1.88
CA MET A 130 -1.00 1.00 -1.16
C MET A 130 0.21 0.18 -1.61
N ALA A 131 0.05 -1.14 -1.80
CA ALA A 131 1.10 -1.99 -2.35
C ALA A 131 1.55 -1.50 -3.74
N PHE A 132 0.59 -1.20 -4.63
CA PHE A 132 0.87 -0.62 -5.94
C PHE A 132 1.67 0.68 -5.83
N CYS A 133 1.26 1.62 -4.95
CA CYS A 133 1.96 2.88 -4.76
C CYS A 133 3.40 2.70 -4.26
N ILE A 134 3.63 1.81 -3.29
CA ILE A 134 4.98 1.54 -2.76
C ILE A 134 5.88 0.97 -3.87
N LEU A 135 5.39 -0.03 -4.61
CA LEU A 135 6.15 -0.67 -5.68
C LEU A 135 6.42 0.29 -6.84
N PHE A 136 5.42 1.08 -7.23
CA PHE A 136 5.55 2.11 -8.26
C PHE A 136 6.56 3.19 -7.88
N SER A 137 6.54 3.65 -6.62
CA SER A 137 7.49 4.62 -6.09
C SER A 137 8.93 4.10 -6.19
N ALA A 138 9.16 2.86 -5.78
CA ALA A 138 10.46 2.19 -5.89
C ALA A 138 10.90 1.98 -7.35
N LEU A 139 9.97 1.71 -8.27
CA LEU A 139 10.25 1.59 -9.70
C LEU A 139 10.68 2.93 -10.32
N ARG A 140 9.99 4.02 -9.98
CA ARG A 140 10.26 5.37 -10.50
C ARG A 140 11.53 5.99 -9.94
N LYS A 141 11.91 5.62 -8.71
CA LYS A 141 13.11 6.12 -8.04
C LYS A 141 13.94 4.96 -7.45
N PRO A 142 14.60 4.14 -8.29
CA PRO A 142 15.34 2.97 -7.82
C PRO A 142 16.49 3.28 -6.87
N TRP A 143 17.08 4.48 -6.99
CA TRP A 143 18.16 4.92 -6.10
C TRP A 143 17.72 5.01 -4.63
N LEU A 144 16.42 5.15 -4.35
CA LEU A 144 15.90 5.11 -2.97
C LEU A 144 16.11 3.74 -2.31
N LEU A 145 16.30 2.67 -3.09
CA LEU A 145 16.63 1.34 -2.58
C LEU A 145 18.13 1.13 -2.37
N SER A 146 18.98 2.05 -2.85
CA SER A 146 20.43 1.95 -2.68
C SER A 146 20.84 2.43 -1.29
N ILE A 147 21.89 1.82 -0.73
CA ILE A 147 22.47 2.30 0.54
C ILE A 147 23.27 3.56 0.25
N ALA A 148 22.83 4.67 0.84
CA ALA A 148 23.55 5.93 0.79
C ALA A 148 24.79 5.86 1.69
N LYS A 149 25.96 6.24 1.14
CA LYS A 149 27.21 6.35 1.90
C LYS A 149 27.79 7.76 1.82
N CYS A 150 28.48 8.18 2.88
CA CYS A 150 29.28 9.41 2.86
C CYS A 150 30.64 9.19 2.16
N PRO A 151 31.43 10.23 1.87
CA PRO A 151 32.76 10.08 1.25
C PRO A 151 33.75 9.24 2.07
N ALA A 152 33.51 9.08 3.38
CA ALA A 152 34.30 8.20 4.25
C ALA A 152 33.76 6.77 4.36
N GLY A 153 32.66 6.44 3.67
CA GLY A 153 32.10 5.09 3.61
C GLY A 153 31.01 4.73 4.64
N HIS A 154 30.68 5.63 5.58
CA HIS A 154 29.61 5.41 6.55
C HIS A 154 28.23 5.42 5.90
N GLU A 155 27.30 4.57 6.38
CA GLU A 155 25.90 4.61 5.97
C GLU A 155 25.22 5.90 6.45
N VAL A 156 24.52 6.57 5.55
CA VAL A 156 23.83 7.85 5.82
C VAL A 156 22.44 7.83 5.21
N ALA A 157 21.52 8.68 5.69
CA ALA A 157 20.22 8.83 5.06
C ALA A 157 20.36 9.52 3.70
N HIS A 158 19.42 9.25 2.78
CA HIS A 158 19.38 9.95 1.49
C HIS A 158 19.09 11.45 1.63
N SER A 159 18.51 11.86 2.75
CA SER A 159 18.19 13.25 3.09
C SER A 159 19.28 13.97 3.90
N ASP A 160 20.36 13.28 4.28
CA ASP A 160 21.41 13.88 5.11
C ASP A 160 22.31 14.81 4.27
N THR A 161 22.57 16.01 4.78
CA THR A 161 23.55 16.96 4.24
C THR A 161 24.95 16.75 4.84
N PHE A 162 25.02 16.22 6.06
CA PHE A 162 26.26 15.90 6.77
C PHE A 162 26.18 14.48 7.35
N CYS A 163 27.31 13.78 7.34
CA CYS A 163 27.39 12.43 7.92
C CYS A 163 27.23 12.49 9.45
N PRO A 164 26.27 11.76 10.06
CA PRO A 164 26.08 11.74 11.50
C PRO A 164 27.23 11.07 12.27
N THR A 165 28.06 10.26 11.59
CA THR A 165 29.19 9.54 12.21
C THR A 165 30.49 10.33 12.14
N CYS A 166 30.79 10.97 11.01
CA CYS A 166 32.10 11.62 10.78
C CYS A 166 32.04 13.11 10.44
N GLY A 167 30.85 13.71 10.39
CA GLY A 167 30.67 15.15 10.15
C GLY A 167 30.97 15.64 8.73
N LYS A 168 31.51 14.80 7.83
CA LYS A 168 31.79 15.20 6.45
C LYS A 168 30.51 15.57 5.70
N ALA A 169 30.58 16.65 4.91
CA ALA A 169 29.51 17.03 4.00
C ALA A 169 29.25 15.93 2.97
N ILE A 170 27.97 15.69 2.68
CA ILE A 170 27.52 14.74 1.67
C ILE A 170 27.19 15.56 0.42
N PRO A 171 27.82 15.28 -0.74
CA PRO A 171 27.51 16.01 -1.96
C PRO A 171 26.03 15.79 -2.32
N PRO A 172 25.32 16.83 -2.81
CA PRO A 172 23.94 16.68 -3.22
C PRO A 172 23.84 15.62 -4.31
N ARG A 173 22.99 14.61 -4.08
CA ARG A 173 22.68 13.61 -5.11
C ARG A 173 21.71 14.26 -6.08
N ASN A 174 22.13 14.45 -7.33
CA ASN A 174 21.26 14.91 -8.40
C ASN A 174 20.02 13.99 -8.46
N ALA A 175 18.85 14.58 -8.23
CA ALA A 175 17.57 13.90 -8.12
C ALA A 175 16.95 13.61 -9.49
#